data_AF-A0A661JZG9-F1
#
_entry.id   AF-A0A661JZG9-F1
#
_cell.length_a   1.000
_cell.length_b   1.000
_cell.length_c   1.000
_cell.angle_alpha   90.00
_cell.angle_beta   90.00
_cell.angle_gamma   90.00
#
_symmetry.space_group_name_H-M   'P 1'
#
loop_
_entity.id
_entity.type
_entity.pdbx_description
1 polymer ?
#
loop_
_entity_poly.entity_id
_entity_poly.type
_entity_poly.pdbx_seq_one_letter_code
_entity_poly.pdbx_strand_id
1 'polypeptide(L)' 'READGNPSCLKSTYCKFTSPVKPGTNITIQLKGRKKQSMLMHLFFEVLNDEGGRAIKNGYACLHDNIT' A
#
# COMPACT_ATOMS: atom_id res chain seq x y z
N ARG A 1 -2.35 -7.55 9.44
CA ARG A 1 -1.75 -6.26 9.02
C ARG A 1 -0.39 -6.59 8.44
N GLU A 2 0.09 -5.85 7.43
CA GLU A 2 1.46 -6.06 6.92
C GLU A 2 2.48 -5.67 8.02
N ALA A 3 3.59 -6.41 8.11
CA ALA A 3 4.62 -6.27 9.17
C ALA A 3 4.06 -6.24 10.61
N ASP A 4 2.95 -6.94 10.88
CA ASP A 4 2.25 -6.94 12.18
C ASP A 4 1.85 -5.54 12.69
N GLY A 5 1.82 -4.55 11.79
CA GLY A 5 1.58 -3.16 12.14
C GLY A 5 2.79 -2.44 12.73
N ASN A 6 4.00 -3.00 12.67
CA ASN A 6 5.23 -2.33 13.08
C ASN A 6 5.67 -1.30 12.01
N PRO A 7 5.58 0.01 12.27
CA PRO A 7 5.96 1.03 11.30
C PRO A 7 7.46 1.05 11.01
N SER A 8 8.30 0.59 11.95
CA SER A 8 9.76 0.53 11.75
C SER A 8 10.18 -0.45 10.65
N CYS A 9 9.29 -1.36 10.25
CA CYS A 9 9.55 -2.28 9.14
C CYS A 9 9.31 -1.65 7.77
N LEU A 10 8.66 -0.49 7.67
CA LEU A 10 8.45 0.19 6.40
C LEU A 10 9.75 0.86 5.93
N LYS A 11 10.38 0.26 4.92
CA LYS A 11 11.60 0.77 4.30
C LYS A 11 11.33 1.94 3.37
N SER A 12 10.32 1.81 2.52
CA SER A 12 9.94 2.85 1.56
C SER A 12 8.51 2.68 1.10
N THR A 13 7.90 3.78 0.65
CA THR A 13 6.58 3.79 0.01
C THR A 13 6.57 4.77 -1.15
N TYR A 14 5.77 4.47 -2.17
CA TYR A 14 5.58 5.31 -3.34
C TYR A 14 4.14 5.19 -3.83
N CYS A 15 3.59 6.27 -4.35
CA CYS A 15 2.28 6.23 -5.00
C CYS A 15 2.07 7.41 -5.96
N LYS A 16 1.04 7.31 -6.80
CA LYS A 16 0.53 8.43 -7.61
C LYS A 16 -0.92 8.73 -7.22
N PHE A 17 -1.20 9.95 -6.80
CA PHE A 17 -2.57 10.44 -6.62
C PHE A 17 -3.19 10.74 -7.97
N THR A 18 -4.37 10.19 -8.23
CA THR A 18 -5.03 10.31 -9.54
C THR A 18 -6.48 10.77 -9.48
N SER A 19 -7.10 10.75 -8.30
CA SER A 19 -8.46 11.26 -8.12
C SER A 19 -8.64 11.76 -6.68
N PRO A 20 -9.42 12.84 -6.46
CA PRO A 20 -9.81 13.28 -5.14
C PRO A 20 -10.62 12.22 -4.37
N VAL A 21 -10.68 12.39 -3.05
CA VAL A 21 -11.54 11.63 -2.14
C VAL A 21 -12.31 12.64 -1.29
N LYS A 22 -13.62 12.43 -1.14
CA LYS A 22 -14.46 13.29 -0.30
C LYS A 22 -14.28 12.91 1.18
N PRO A 23 -14.21 13.88 2.11
CA PRO A 23 -14.19 13.58 3.53
C PRO A 23 -15.43 12.78 3.96
N GLY A 24 -15.26 11.85 4.90
CA GLY A 24 -16.35 11.01 5.41
C GLY A 24 -16.73 9.83 4.50
N THR A 25 -16.06 9.64 3.36
CA THR A 25 -16.29 8.49 2.48
C THR A 25 -15.26 7.39 2.69
N ASN A 26 -15.62 6.17 2.27
CA ASN A 26 -14.74 5.02 2.39
C ASN A 26 -13.75 4.98 1.22
N ILE A 27 -12.52 4.58 1.52
CA ILE A 27 -11.55 4.14 0.51
C ILE A 27 -11.33 2.64 0.63
N THR A 28 -11.07 1.98 -0.49
CA THR A 28 -10.71 0.56 -0.53
C THR A 28 -9.27 0.40 -1.00
N ILE A 29 -8.41 -0.14 -0.13
CA ILE A 29 -7.03 -0.49 -0.50
C ILE A 29 -7.05 -1.91 -1.07
N GLN A 30 -6.52 -2.07 -2.28
CA GLN A 30 -6.43 -3.37 -2.95
C GLN A 30 -4.98 -3.77 -3.17
N LEU A 31 -4.56 -4.87 -2.55
CA LEU A 31 -3.27 -5.48 -2.83
C LEU A 31 -3.32 -6.15 -4.21
N LYS A 32 -2.48 -5.69 -5.13
CA LYS A 32 -2.39 -6.19 -6.52
C LYS A 32 -1.26 -7.20 -6.69
N GLY A 33 -0.26 -7.15 -5.83
CA GLY A 33 0.85 -8.09 -5.88
C GLY A 33 1.71 -8.05 -4.64
N ARG A 34 2.39 -9.15 -4.40
CA ARG A 34 3.43 -9.27 -3.38
C ARG A 34 4.62 -10.05 -3.91
N LYS A 35 5.82 -9.63 -3.56
CA LYS A 35 7.07 -10.27 -3.95
C LYS A 35 8.06 -10.22 -2.81
N LYS A 36 8.47 -11.40 -2.33
CA LYS A 36 9.59 -11.53 -1.39
C LYS A 36 10.90 -11.51 -2.17
N GLN A 37 11.86 -10.70 -1.74
CA GLN A 37 13.19 -10.63 -2.34
C GLN A 37 14.22 -10.39 -1.24
N SER A 38 15.06 -11.40 -0.96
CA SER A 38 15.96 -11.38 0.19
C SER A 38 15.18 -11.06 1.49
N MET A 39 15.69 -10.15 2.32
CA MET A 39 15.07 -9.65 3.54
C MET A 39 14.05 -8.52 3.28
N LEU A 40 13.46 -8.45 2.08
CA LEU A 40 12.47 -7.44 1.73
C LEU A 40 11.17 -8.06 1.23
N MET A 41 10.05 -7.45 1.61
CA MET A 41 8.73 -7.70 1.05
C MET A 41 8.30 -6.49 0.23
N HIS A 42 8.07 -6.70 -1.07
CA HIS A 42 7.56 -5.70 -1.99
C HIS A 42 6.05 -5.90 -2.16
N LEU A 43 5.27 -4.87 -1.86
CA LEU A 43 3.82 -4.86 -1.96
C LEU A 43 3.39 -3.85 -3.01
N PHE A 44 2.51 -4.27 -3.92
CA PHE A 44 1.94 -3.41 -4.95
C PHE A 44 0.45 -3.27 -4.70
N PHE A 45 -0.06 -2.04 -4.69
CA PHE A 45 -1.45 -1.77 -4.35
C PHE A 45 -2.05 -0.64 -5.18
N GLU A 46 -3.38 -0.59 -5.19
CA GLU A 46 -4.15 0.57 -5.65
C GLU A 46 -5.17 0.97 -4.57
N VAL A 47 -5.66 2.21 -4.64
CA VAL A 47 -6.71 2.68 -3.74
C VAL A 47 -7.88 3.17 -4.57
N LEU A 48 -9.06 2.63 -4.29
CA LEU A 48 -10.33 3.05 -4.87
C LEU A 48 -11.02 4.04 -3.93
N ASN A 49 -11.64 5.08 -4.50
CA ASN A 49 -12.59 5.93 -3.79
C ASN A 49 -13.97 5.24 -3.71
N ASP A 50 -14.92 5.90 -3.05
CA ASP A 50 -16.29 5.44 -2.86
C ASP A 50 -17.11 5.35 -4.17
N GLU A 51 -16.65 6.03 -5.22
CA GLU A 51 -17.25 6.00 -6.56
C GLU A 51 -16.60 4.92 -7.47
N GLY A 52 -15.69 4.09 -6.92
CA GLY A 52 -14.94 3.07 -7.68
C GLY A 52 -13.80 3.60 -8.55
N GLY A 53 -13.57 4.91 -8.54
CA GLY A 53 -12.46 5.58 -9.19
C GLY A 53 -11.14 5.32 -8.45
N ARG A 54 -10.02 5.28 -9.19
CA ARG A 54 -8.69 5.11 -8.60
C ARG A 54 -8.21 6.43 -7.99
N ALA A 55 -8.24 6.52 -6.66
CA ALA A 55 -7.65 7.62 -5.89
C ALA A 55 -6.12 7.53 -5.91
N ILE A 56 -5.56 6.33 -5.80
CA ILE A 56 -4.14 6.05 -5.91
C ILE A 56 -3.88 4.97 -6.95
N LYS A 57 -2.89 5.22 -7.83
CA LYS A 57 -2.31 4.23 -8.76
C LYS A 57 -0.85 3.97 -8.46
N ASN A 58 -0.37 2.81 -8.93
CA ASN A 58 1.02 2.37 -8.79
C ASN A 58 1.52 2.48 -7.35
N GLY A 59 0.65 2.14 -6.38
CA GLY A 59 1.00 2.09 -4.97
C GLY A 59 2.04 1.01 -4.76
N TYR A 60 3.08 1.34 -4.01
CA TYR A 60 4.19 0.48 -3.70
C TYR A 60 4.61 0.68 -2.26
N ALA A 61 4.80 -0.40 -1.52
CA ALA A 61 5.43 -0.39 -0.21
C ALA A 61 6.52 -1.47 -0.16
N CYS A 62 7.67 -1.12 0.41
CA CYS A 62 8.76 -2.03 0.68
C CYS A 62 8.90 -2.19 2.19
N LEU A 63 8.84 -3.42 2.66
CA LEU A 63 9.02 -3.75 4.07
C LEU A 63 10.32 -4.53 4.24
N HIS A 64 10.99 -4.33 5.37
CA HIS A 64 11.94 -5.30 5.88
C HIS A 64 11.20 -6.55 6.34
N ASP A 65 11.74 -7.73 6.02
CA ASP A 65 11.30 -8.99 6.62
C ASP A 65 11.64 -8.91 8.12
N ASN A 66 10.66 -9.18 8.98
CA ASN A 66 10.85 -9.15 10.43
C ASN A 66 11.96 -10.15 10.79
N ILE A 67 13.17 -9.66 11.11
CA ILE A 67 14.15 -10.46 11.85
C ILE A 67 13.66 -10.41 13.29
N THR A 68 13.13 -11.54 13.74
CA THR A 68 12.79 -11.80 15.15
C THR A 68 14.04 -11.65 16.01
#